data_AF-A0A3P5W1Z6-F1
#
_entry.id   AF-A0A3P5W1Z6-F1
#
_cell.length_a   1.000
_cell.length_b   1.000
_cell.length_c   1.000
_cell.angle_alpha   90.00
_cell.angle_beta   90.00
_cell.angle_gamma   90.00
#
_symmetry.space_group_name_H-M   'P 1'
#
loop_
_entity.id
_entity.type
_entity.pdbx_description
1 polymer ?
#
loop_
_entity_poly.entity_id
_entity_poly.type
_entity_poly.pdbx_seq_one_letter_code
_entity_poly.pdbx_strand_id
1 'polypeptide(L)'
;MKPLNTVSLFVVSTILTGCVNTAEVSRNSLDGSYSGNGDNASLSMFVQGQNANLILKGRGCLGEIQGRVDELSNGNWTVSTAEFGQSCKVTMKQDGPLSYIVDQGPGCSSFHGAACGFSGYVRKTGS
;
A
#
# COMPACT_ATOMS: atom_id res chain seq x y z
N MET A 1 68.66 32.91 -30.39
CA MET A 1 67.83 33.02 -29.16
C MET A 1 66.49 32.34 -29.46
N LYS A 2 66.12 31.29 -28.72
CA LYS A 2 64.83 30.59 -28.80
C LYS A 2 64.29 30.49 -27.37
N PRO A 3 63.11 31.03 -27.05
CA PRO A 3 62.49 30.78 -25.75
C PRO A 3 61.74 29.45 -25.75
N LEU A 4 61.92 28.69 -24.67
CA LEU A 4 61.14 27.50 -24.31
C LEU A 4 59.80 27.94 -23.73
N ASN A 5 58.70 27.51 -24.35
CA ASN A 5 57.36 27.66 -23.77
C ASN A 5 57.06 26.46 -22.88
N THR A 6 57.17 26.66 -21.57
CA THR A 6 56.67 25.75 -20.54
C THR A 6 55.22 26.12 -20.25
N VAL A 7 54.28 25.26 -20.64
CA VAL A 7 52.86 25.41 -20.29
C VAL A 7 52.58 24.55 -19.06
N SER A 8 52.46 25.20 -17.90
CA SER A 8 51.90 24.58 -16.69
C SER A 8 50.37 24.60 -16.75
N LEU A 9 49.77 23.43 -16.88
CA LEU A 9 48.33 23.25 -16.76
C LEU A 9 47.98 23.01 -15.29
N PHE A 10 47.30 23.97 -14.66
CA PHE A 10 46.71 23.80 -13.33
C PHE A 10 45.38 23.03 -13.47
N VAL A 11 45.31 21.85 -12.86
CA VAL A 11 44.07 21.08 -12.74
C VAL A 11 43.25 21.69 -11.60
N VAL A 12 42.18 22.41 -11.94
CA VAL A 12 41.20 22.92 -10.97
C VAL A 12 40.22 21.81 -10.65
N SER A 13 40.32 21.25 -9.44
CA SER A 13 39.40 20.23 -8.92
C SER A 13 38.22 20.90 -8.22
N THR A 14 37.09 21.03 -8.91
CA THR A 14 35.81 21.39 -8.31
C THR A 14 35.16 20.15 -7.69
N ILE A 15 35.23 20.05 -6.36
CA ILE A 15 34.47 19.04 -5.61
C ILE A 15 33.01 19.48 -5.63
N LEU A 16 32.21 18.84 -6.50
CA LEU A 16 30.77 18.98 -6.52
C LEU A 16 30.20 18.55 -5.16
N THR A 17 29.50 19.48 -4.52
CA THR A 17 28.56 19.24 -3.43
C THR A 17 27.63 18.10 -3.80
N GLY A 18 27.83 16.93 -3.19
CA GLY A 18 26.93 15.79 -3.34
C GLY A 18 25.59 16.12 -2.70
N CYS A 19 24.53 16.14 -3.52
CA CYS A 19 23.16 16.14 -3.05
C CYS A 19 22.95 14.90 -2.17
N VAL A 20 22.87 15.10 -0.86
CA VAL A 20 22.27 14.11 0.03
C VAL A 20 20.81 13.97 -0.40
N ASN A 21 20.53 12.93 -1.17
CA ASN A 21 19.17 12.46 -1.38
C ASN A 21 18.67 12.01 -0.01
N THR A 22 17.96 12.88 0.69
CA THR A 22 17.07 12.46 1.76
C THR A 22 16.09 11.53 1.08
N ALA A 23 16.30 10.22 1.22
CA ALA A 23 15.33 9.23 0.81
C ALA A 23 14.02 9.63 1.48
N GLU A 24 13.04 10.05 0.69
CA GLU A 24 11.70 10.25 1.19
C GLU A 24 11.27 8.92 1.75
N VAL A 25 11.28 8.82 3.08
CA VAL A 25 10.54 7.80 3.78
C VAL A 25 9.08 8.19 3.60
N SER A 26 8.56 8.01 2.38
CA SER A 26 7.14 7.77 2.20
C SER A 26 6.90 6.40 2.82
N ARG A 27 6.76 6.38 4.16
CA ARG A 27 6.09 5.26 4.82
C ARG A 27 4.78 5.16 4.10
N ASN A 28 4.50 4.02 3.50
CA ASN A 28 3.26 3.79 2.79
C ASN A 28 2.15 4.29 3.73
N SER A 29 1.44 5.36 3.36
CA SER A 29 0.57 6.11 4.28
C SER A 29 -0.54 5.23 4.87
N LEU A 30 -0.72 4.06 4.27
CA LEU A 30 -1.64 2.99 4.62
C LEU A 30 -1.13 2.01 5.69
N ASP A 31 0.13 2.04 6.12
CA ASP A 31 0.62 1.09 7.14
C ASP A 31 -0.15 1.25 8.46
N GLY A 32 -0.64 0.14 9.03
CA GLY A 32 -1.30 0.10 10.32
C GLY A 32 -2.47 -0.88 10.42
N SER A 33 -3.19 -0.79 11.53
CA SER A 33 -4.37 -1.61 11.82
C SER A 33 -5.65 -0.82 11.53
N TYR A 34 -6.64 -1.50 10.97
CA TYR A 34 -7.93 -0.95 10.57
C TYR A 34 -9.06 -1.85 11.04
N SER A 35 -10.17 -1.26 11.45
CA SER A 35 -11.38 -2.01 11.79
C SER A 35 -12.64 -1.24 11.41
N GLY A 36 -13.69 -1.99 11.10
CA GLY A 36 -15.02 -1.44 10.93
C GLY A 36 -16.04 -2.52 10.56
N ASN A 37 -17.03 -2.13 9.77
CA ASN A 37 -18.16 -2.98 9.41
C ASN A 37 -18.07 -3.34 7.94
N GLY A 38 -18.07 -4.64 7.65
CA GLY A 38 -18.37 -5.18 6.34
C GLY A 38 -19.86 -5.53 6.21
N ASP A 39 -20.25 -6.06 5.05
CA ASP A 39 -21.62 -6.55 4.80
C ASP A 39 -22.00 -7.66 5.79
N ASN A 40 -22.74 -7.29 6.85
CA ASN A 40 -23.21 -8.18 7.94
C ASN A 40 -22.10 -8.84 8.77
N ALA A 41 -20.88 -8.31 8.75
CA ALA A 41 -19.74 -8.84 9.49
C ALA A 41 -18.80 -7.71 9.95
N SER A 42 -17.96 -7.99 10.92
CA SER A 42 -16.84 -7.12 11.28
C SER A 42 -15.69 -7.34 10.31
N LEU A 43 -15.13 -6.25 9.80
CA LEU A 43 -13.98 -6.25 8.90
C LEU A 43 -12.77 -5.69 9.67
N SER A 44 -11.70 -6.46 9.71
CA SER A 44 -10.41 -6.05 10.27
C SER A 44 -9.35 -6.16 9.20
N MET A 45 -8.42 -5.21 9.17
CA MET A 45 -7.33 -5.21 8.21
C MET A 45 -6.04 -4.78 8.87
N PHE A 46 -4.93 -5.41 8.50
CA PHE A 46 -3.59 -5.03 8.90
C PHE A 46 -2.75 -4.82 7.64
N VAL A 47 -2.09 -3.68 7.54
CA VAL A 47 -1.24 -3.30 6.40
C VAL A 47 0.18 -3.06 6.90
N GLN A 48 1.15 -3.70 6.23
CA GLN A 48 2.57 -3.51 6.49
C GLN A 48 3.36 -3.52 5.18
N GLY A 49 3.87 -2.36 4.79
CA GLY A 49 4.57 -2.15 3.54
C GLY A 49 3.64 -2.39 2.34
N GLN A 50 3.94 -3.42 1.55
CA GLN A 50 3.14 -3.81 0.38
C GLN A 50 2.26 -5.04 0.66
N ASN A 51 2.07 -5.41 1.93
CA ASN A 51 1.27 -6.57 2.30
C ASN A 51 0.08 -6.13 3.14
N ALA A 52 -1.08 -6.75 2.91
CA ALA A 52 -2.26 -6.60 3.73
C ALA A 52 -2.86 -7.96 4.08
N ASN A 53 -3.35 -8.08 5.31
CA ASN A 53 -4.24 -9.15 5.73
C ASN A 53 -5.62 -8.55 6.06
N LEU A 54 -6.67 -9.03 5.40
CA LEU A 54 -8.05 -8.66 5.69
C LEU A 54 -8.79 -9.87 6.25
N ILE A 55 -9.49 -9.67 7.35
CA ILE A 55 -10.24 -10.69 8.06
C ILE A 55 -11.68 -10.21 8.21
N LEU A 56 -12.62 -11.03 7.75
CA LEU A 56 -14.06 -10.84 7.87
C LEU A 56 -14.62 -11.85 8.89
N LYS A 57 -15.30 -11.36 9.92
CA LYS A 57 -15.90 -12.20 10.98
C LYS A 57 -17.32 -11.76 11.30
N GLY A 58 -18.28 -12.66 11.15
CA GLY A 58 -19.70 -12.41 11.44
C GLY A 58 -20.46 -13.71 11.65
N ARG A 59 -21.76 -13.62 11.93
CA ARG A 59 -22.61 -14.80 12.14
C ARG A 59 -22.78 -15.55 10.82
N GLY A 60 -22.12 -16.70 10.67
CA GLY A 60 -22.11 -17.47 9.42
C GLY A 60 -21.14 -16.92 8.37
N CYS A 61 -20.26 -16.00 8.77
CA CYS A 61 -19.29 -15.36 7.89
C CYS A 61 -17.90 -15.45 8.47
N LEU A 62 -17.02 -16.13 7.74
CA LEU A 62 -15.60 -16.16 7.98
C LEU A 62 -14.93 -16.05 6.62
N GLY A 63 -14.00 -15.10 6.50
CA GLY A 63 -13.19 -14.90 5.30
C GLY A 63 -11.87 -14.28 5.68
N GLU A 64 -10.83 -14.64 4.94
CA GLU A 64 -9.49 -14.06 5.09
C GLU A 64 -8.88 -13.92 3.71
N ILE A 65 -8.25 -12.78 3.45
CA ILE A 65 -7.36 -12.61 2.30
C ILE A 65 -6.03 -12.04 2.76
N GLN A 66 -4.95 -12.63 2.28
CA GLN A 66 -3.61 -12.08 2.37
C GLN A 66 -3.20 -11.66 0.96
N GLY A 67 -2.87 -10.38 0.78
CA GLY A 67 -2.68 -9.82 -0.54
C GLY A 67 -1.65 -8.71 -0.58
N ARG A 68 -1.29 -8.33 -1.80
CA ARG A 68 -0.40 -7.22 -2.10
C ARG A 68 -1.18 -5.91 -2.13
N VAL A 69 -0.62 -4.88 -1.51
CA VAL A 69 -1.12 -3.50 -1.54
C VAL A 69 -0.44 -2.76 -2.68
N ASP A 70 -1.23 -2.14 -3.54
CA ASP A 70 -0.77 -1.20 -4.55
C ASP A 70 -1.54 0.12 -4.40
N GLU A 71 -0.81 1.24 -4.42
CA GLU A 71 -1.40 2.58 -4.39
C GLU A 71 -1.96 2.94 -5.77
N LEU A 72 -3.19 3.44 -5.77
CA LEU A 72 -3.82 4.14 -6.88
C LEU A 72 -3.67 5.65 -6.67
N SER A 73 -4.11 6.45 -7.64
CA SER A 73 -4.14 7.90 -7.49
C SER A 73 -5.13 8.36 -6.40
N ASN A 74 -4.82 9.51 -5.77
CA ASN A 74 -5.70 10.27 -4.86
C ASN A 74 -6.03 9.54 -3.55
N GLY A 75 -5.05 8.85 -2.95
CA GLY A 75 -5.28 8.13 -1.69
C GLY A 75 -6.30 7.02 -1.87
N ASN A 76 -6.23 6.28 -2.97
CA ASN A 76 -6.98 5.04 -3.12
C ASN A 76 -5.97 3.91 -3.21
N TRP A 77 -6.30 2.71 -2.75
CA TRP A 77 -5.40 1.56 -2.80
C TRP A 77 -6.17 0.32 -3.23
N THR A 78 -5.43 -0.67 -3.70
CA THR A 78 -5.97 -2.01 -3.96
C THR A 78 -5.22 -3.04 -3.16
N VAL A 79 -5.95 -4.01 -2.62
CA VAL A 79 -5.41 -5.25 -2.10
C VAL A 79 -5.76 -6.38 -3.06
N SER A 80 -4.75 -7.02 -3.62
CA SER A 80 -4.92 -8.10 -4.60
C SER A 80 -4.33 -9.40 -4.08
N THR A 81 -5.09 -10.49 -4.18
CA THR A 81 -4.62 -11.85 -3.90
C THR A 81 -4.97 -12.79 -5.05
N ALA A 82 -4.17 -13.84 -5.22
CA ALA A 82 -4.39 -14.88 -6.20
C ALA A 82 -4.05 -16.23 -5.58
N GLU A 83 -5.07 -17.04 -5.30
CA GLU A 83 -4.92 -18.37 -4.70
C GLU A 83 -5.84 -19.36 -5.42
N PHE A 84 -5.40 -20.61 -5.57
CA PHE A 84 -6.19 -21.70 -6.18
C PHE A 84 -6.76 -21.37 -7.58
N GLY A 85 -6.04 -20.53 -8.35
CA GLY A 85 -6.50 -20.08 -9.68
C GLY A 85 -7.63 -19.06 -9.65
N GLN A 86 -8.00 -18.54 -8.47
CA GLN A 86 -8.96 -17.46 -8.30
C GLN A 86 -8.23 -16.18 -7.89
N SER A 87 -8.65 -15.05 -8.45
CA SER A 87 -8.14 -13.73 -8.06
C SER A 87 -9.21 -12.97 -7.30
N CYS A 88 -8.84 -12.35 -6.19
CA CYS A 88 -9.68 -11.39 -5.48
C CYS A 88 -8.98 -10.04 -5.44
N LYS A 89 -9.72 -8.98 -5.75
CA LYS A 89 -9.25 -7.59 -5.63
C LYS A 89 -10.20 -6.83 -4.74
N VAL A 90 -9.67 -6.14 -3.75
CA VAL A 90 -10.41 -5.23 -2.87
C VAL A 90 -9.87 -3.83 -3.10
N THR A 91 -10.75 -2.84 -3.23
CA THR A 91 -10.36 -1.43 -3.38
C THR A 91 -10.66 -0.68 -2.09
N MET A 92 -9.72 0.11 -1.62
CA MET A 92 -9.89 1.03 -0.50
C MET A 92 -9.94 2.45 -1.03
N LYS A 93 -11.07 3.13 -0.85
CA LYS A 93 -11.26 4.52 -1.27
C LYS A 93 -11.21 5.43 -0.06
N GLN A 94 -10.39 6.48 -0.11
CA GLN A 94 -10.30 7.43 1.00
C GLN A 94 -11.62 8.19 1.18
N ASP A 95 -12.18 8.07 2.38
CA ASP A 95 -13.38 8.77 2.84
C ASP A 95 -13.03 9.86 3.86
N GLY A 96 -11.89 9.72 4.54
CA GLY A 96 -11.36 10.72 5.45
C GLY A 96 -9.88 10.49 5.75
N PRO A 97 -9.27 11.29 6.64
CA PRO A 97 -7.83 11.21 6.91
C PRO A 97 -7.36 9.82 7.35
N LEU A 98 -8.23 9.04 8.01
CA LEU A 98 -7.94 7.73 8.58
C LEU A 98 -9.06 6.72 8.31
N SER A 99 -9.91 6.96 7.31
CA SER A 99 -11.08 6.13 7.03
C SER A 99 -11.24 5.85 5.54
N TYR A 100 -11.71 4.63 5.26
CA TYR A 100 -11.80 4.09 3.90
C TYR A 100 -13.12 3.38 3.67
N ILE A 101 -13.72 3.62 2.51
CA ILE A 101 -14.73 2.72 1.95
C ILE A 101 -14.00 1.54 1.31
N VAL A 102 -14.41 0.33 1.66
CA VAL A 102 -13.85 -0.90 1.12
C VAL A 102 -14.86 -1.46 0.12
N ASP A 103 -14.43 -1.67 -1.12
CA ASP A 103 -15.24 -2.25 -2.18
C ASP A 103 -14.60 -3.55 -2.65
N GLN A 104 -15.32 -4.67 -2.52
CA GLN A 104 -14.87 -5.92 -3.12
C GLN A 104 -15.07 -5.89 -4.64
N GLY A 105 -14.07 -6.34 -5.36
CA GLY A 105 -14.12 -6.62 -6.79
C GLY A 105 -14.57 -8.04 -7.10
N PRO A 106 -14.49 -8.44 -8.38
CA PRO A 106 -14.84 -9.80 -8.79
C PRO A 106 -13.89 -10.84 -8.19
N GLY A 107 -14.39 -12.07 -8.02
CA GLY A 107 -13.61 -13.25 -7.63
C GLY A 107 -13.31 -13.40 -6.13
N CYS A 108 -13.84 -12.52 -5.28
CA CYS A 108 -13.65 -12.60 -3.83
C CYS A 108 -14.53 -13.67 -3.14
N SER A 109 -15.57 -14.17 -3.81
CA SER A 109 -16.52 -15.14 -3.26
C SER A 109 -15.91 -16.48 -2.83
N SER A 110 -14.72 -16.83 -3.32
CA SER A 110 -13.99 -18.03 -2.88
C SER A 110 -13.19 -17.83 -1.60
N PHE A 111 -13.01 -16.59 -1.15
CA PHE A 111 -12.18 -16.21 -0.01
C PHE A 111 -13.00 -15.89 1.25
N HIS A 112 -14.32 -15.98 1.16
CA HIS A 112 -15.26 -15.80 2.26
C HIS A 112 -16.46 -16.72 2.10
N GLY A 113 -17.17 -17.03 3.19
CA GLY A 113 -18.43 -17.78 3.12
C GLY A 113 -19.51 -17.07 2.28
N ALA A 114 -20.52 -17.82 1.84
CA ALA A 114 -21.55 -17.36 0.89
C ALA A 114 -22.46 -16.20 1.37
N ALA A 115 -22.38 -15.80 2.64
CA ALA A 115 -23.31 -14.87 3.27
C ALA A 115 -22.78 -13.45 3.49
N CYS A 116 -21.49 -13.18 3.29
CA CYS A 116 -20.91 -11.85 3.49
C CYS A 116 -19.93 -11.49 2.37
N GLY A 117 -19.48 -10.24 2.33
CA GLY A 117 -18.44 -9.76 1.44
C GLY A 117 -17.42 -8.90 2.16
N PHE A 118 -16.30 -8.60 1.50
CA PHE A 118 -15.28 -7.68 2.03
C PHE A 118 -15.66 -6.20 1.88
N SER A 119 -16.79 -5.89 1.24
CA SER A 119 -17.28 -4.53 1.10
C SER A 119 -17.74 -3.94 2.43
N GLY A 120 -17.50 -2.65 2.66
CA GLY A 120 -17.89 -1.96 3.88
C GLY A 120 -17.11 -0.67 4.16
N TYR A 121 -16.89 -0.39 5.44
CA TYR A 121 -16.17 0.77 5.94
C TYR A 121 -15.14 0.35 6.98
N VAL A 122 -13.93 0.91 6.92
CA VAL A 122 -12.90 0.72 7.94
C VAL A 122 -12.27 2.05 8.36
N ARG A 123 -11.82 2.09 9.62
CA ARG A 123 -11.07 3.21 10.19
C ARG A 123 -9.77 2.71 10.80
N LYS A 124 -8.70 3.49 10.69
CA LYS A 124 -7.41 3.21 11.33
C LYS A 124 -7.57 3.20 12.84
N THR A 125 -7.07 2.16 13.49
CA THR A 125 -7.11 1.94 14.95
C THR A 125 -5.72 1.79 15.57
N GLY A 126 -4.67 1.57 14.76
CA GLY A 126 -3.29 1.44 15.23
C GLY A 126 -2.27 1.73 14.14
N SER A 127 -1.01 1.90 14.53
CA SER A 127 0.16 2.01 13.65
C SER A 127 1.06 0.80 13.81
#